data_AF-A0A7V3Y342-F1
#
_entry.id   AF-A0A7V3Y342-F1
#
_cell.length_a   1.000
_cell.length_b   1.000
_cell.length_c   1.000
_cell.angle_alpha   90.00
_cell.angle_beta   90.00
_cell.angle_gamma   90.00
#
_symmetry.space_group_name_H-M   'P 1'
#
loop_
_entity.id
_entity.type
_entity.pdbx_description
1 polymer ?
#
loop_
_entity_poly.entity_id
_entity_poly.type
_entity_poly.pdbx_seq_one_letter_code
_entity_poly.pdbx_strand_id
1 'polypeptide(L)'
;QDLMYQYMLEQWQKIEGFETFITVDNGTPEWKGNVGIITTLFDKVEIPVENTVAFVCGPPVMFNAVIKELMQRGIKDDMIISTLERHMKCGVGKCQHCAIGRTLVCTDGPVYTYRQIKTLGEQI
;
A
#
# COMPACT_ATOMS: atom_id res chain seq x y z
N GLN A 1 -1.97 -21.12 -7.56
CA GLN A 1 -1.11 -20.21 -6.80
C GLN A 1 -0.75 -19.07 -7.73
N ASP A 2 -1.32 -17.88 -7.51
CA ASP A 2 -1.03 -16.71 -8.34
C ASP A 2 -0.26 -15.68 -7.50
N LEU A 3 1.04 -15.92 -7.35
CA LEU A 3 1.97 -15.02 -6.69
C LEU A 3 2.87 -14.44 -7.78
N MET A 4 2.71 -13.15 -8.08
CA MET A 4 3.55 -12.46 -9.05
C MET A 4 4.95 -12.20 -8.48
N TYR A 5 5.94 -12.08 -9.37
CA TYR A 5 7.31 -11.70 -9.03
C TYR A 5 8.04 -12.64 -8.04
N GLN A 6 7.76 -13.95 -8.08
CA GLN A 6 8.33 -14.96 -7.15
C GLN A 6 9.85 -14.87 -7.03
N TYR A 7 10.55 -14.74 -8.16
CA TYR A 7 12.01 -14.57 -8.17
C TYR A 7 12.47 -13.34 -7.37
N MET A 8 11.77 -12.20 -7.49
CA MET A 8 12.11 -10.99 -6.75
C MET A 8 11.82 -11.15 -5.25
N LEU A 9 10.69 -11.76 -4.89
CA LEU A 9 10.34 -12.05 -3.50
C LEU A 9 11.40 -12.95 -2.83
N GLU A 10 11.86 -13.98 -3.53
CA GLU A 10 12.96 -14.83 -3.06
C GLU A 10 14.28 -14.08 -2.89
N GLN A 11 14.56 -13.07 -3.73
CA GLN A 11 15.74 -12.22 -3.54
C GLN A 11 15.58 -11.33 -2.32
N TRP A 12 14.42 -10.68 -2.15
CA TRP A 12 14.16 -9.79 -1.01
C TRP A 12 14.26 -10.51 0.34
N GLN A 13 13.76 -11.75 0.43
CA GLN A 13 13.89 -12.59 1.62
C GLN A 13 15.33 -12.93 2.01
N LYS A 14 16.29 -12.78 1.10
CA LYS A 14 17.73 -13.04 1.34
C LYS A 14 18.52 -11.78 1.69
N ILE A 15 17.91 -10.60 1.57
CA ILE A 15 18.59 -9.33 1.88
C ILE A 15 18.63 -9.16 3.40
N GLU A 16 19.84 -9.05 3.95
CA GLU A 16 20.04 -8.78 5.37
C GLU A 16 19.40 -7.43 5.76
N GLY A 17 18.59 -7.43 6.83
CA GLY A 17 17.84 -6.26 7.27
C GLY A 17 16.57 -5.95 6.49
N PHE A 18 16.16 -6.79 5.53
CA PHE A 18 14.90 -6.64 4.78
C PHE A 18 13.89 -7.71 5.18
N GLU A 19 13.08 -7.42 6.20
CA GLU A 19 12.04 -8.35 6.66
C GLU A 19 10.88 -8.43 5.66
N THR A 20 10.59 -9.63 5.19
CA THR A 20 9.57 -9.88 4.17
C THR A 20 8.50 -10.84 4.70
N PHE A 21 7.26 -10.36 4.78
CA PHE A 21 6.11 -11.16 5.16
C PHE A 21 5.16 -11.29 3.97
N ILE A 22 4.81 -12.53 3.60
CA ILE A 22 3.94 -12.83 2.46
C ILE A 22 2.76 -13.64 2.95
N THR A 23 1.56 -13.29 2.50
CA THR A 23 0.32 -14.02 2.76
C THR A 23 -0.42 -14.30 1.46
N VAL A 24 -1.19 -15.38 1.46
CA VAL A 24 -2.16 -15.70 0.39
C VAL A 24 -3.54 -15.90 1.03
N ASP A 25 -4.61 -15.62 0.30
CA ASP A 25 -5.96 -15.85 0.82
C ASP A 25 -6.23 -17.34 1.04
N ASN A 26 -5.77 -18.20 0.13
CA ASN A 26 -5.92 -19.64 0.17
C ASN A 26 -4.57 -20.32 -0.09
N GLY A 27 -4.09 -21.08 0.90
CA GLY A 27 -2.87 -21.89 0.75
C GLY A 27 -3.10 -23.12 -0.12
N THR A 28 -2.07 -23.55 -0.85
CA THR A 28 -2.00 -24.89 -1.45
C THR A 28 -1.30 -25.85 -0.48
N PRO A 29 -1.37 -27.19 -0.67
CA PRO A 29 -0.61 -28.14 0.16
C PRO A 29 0.90 -27.87 0.19
N GLU A 30 1.45 -27.27 -0.86
CA GLU A 30 2.87 -26.91 -1.00
C GLU A 30 3.21 -25.55 -0.37
N TRP A 31 2.19 -24.72 -0.06
CA TRP A 31 2.39 -23.41 0.53
C TRP A 31 2.77 -23.51 2.01
N LYS A 32 3.91 -22.93 2.36
CA LYS A 32 4.45 -22.93 3.74
C LYS A 32 4.43 -21.56 4.41
N GLY A 33 3.97 -20.53 3.70
CA GLY A 33 3.91 -19.15 4.20
C GLY A 33 2.64 -18.85 4.97
N ASN A 34 2.35 -17.57 5.17
CA ASN A 34 1.15 -17.14 5.88
C ASN A 34 -0.09 -17.32 5.02
N VAL A 35 -1.24 -17.59 5.66
CA VAL A 35 -2.54 -17.68 5.00
C VAL A 35 -3.52 -16.77 5.72
N GLY A 36 -4.23 -15.94 4.97
CA GLY A 36 -5.19 -14.96 5.49
C GLY A 36 -4.97 -13.56 4.92
N ILE A 37 -5.79 -12.62 5.40
CA ILE A 37 -5.74 -11.21 4.96
C ILE A 37 -4.48 -10.51 5.43
N ILE A 38 -4.09 -9.44 4.72
CA ILE A 38 -2.85 -8.69 4.98
C ILE A 38 -2.74 -8.18 6.42
N THR A 39 -3.85 -7.82 7.06
CA THR A 39 -3.84 -7.27 8.43
C THR A 39 -3.32 -8.25 9.47
N THR A 40 -3.43 -9.56 9.21
CA THR A 40 -2.89 -10.61 10.10
C THR A 40 -1.35 -10.61 10.18
N LEU A 41 -0.67 -9.97 9.23
CA LEU A 41 0.79 -9.88 9.24
C LEU A 41 1.30 -8.83 10.23
N PHE A 42 0.47 -7.87 10.63
CA PHE A 42 0.86 -6.82 11.58
C PHE A 42 1.19 -7.37 12.97
N ASP A 43 0.66 -8.53 13.34
CA ASP A 43 0.96 -9.20 14.61
C ASP A 43 2.31 -9.92 14.60
N LYS A 44 2.96 -10.01 13.43
CA LYS A 44 4.24 -10.68 13.23
C LYS A 44 5.42 -9.73 13.07
N VAL A 45 5.15 -8.43 13.07
CA VAL A 45 6.14 -7.37 12.84
C VAL A 45 6.11 -6.37 14.00
N GLU A 46 7.30 -6.02 14.47
CA GLU A 46 7.49 -4.91 15.39
C GLU A 46 7.70 -3.63 14.57
N ILE A 47 6.89 -2.60 14.81
CA ILE A 47 6.95 -1.35 14.05
C ILE A 47 7.46 -0.24 14.97
N PRO A 48 8.68 0.28 14.77
CA PRO A 48 9.20 1.41 15.52
C PRO A 48 8.52 2.71 15.05
N VAL A 49 7.33 2.98 15.58
CA VAL A 49 6.39 4.04 15.15
C VAL A 49 7.05 5.38 14.88
N GLU A 50 7.90 5.86 15.80
CA GLU A 50 8.54 7.18 15.69
C GLU A 50 9.58 7.29 14.56
N ASN A 51 10.03 6.17 14.01
CA ASN A 51 11.02 6.11 12.94
C ASN A 51 10.52 5.29 11.73
N THR A 52 9.21 5.33 11.47
CA THR A 52 8.59 4.56 10.39
C THR A 52 7.83 5.45 9.42
N VAL A 53 8.06 5.22 8.12
CA VAL A 53 7.21 5.69 7.02
C VAL A 53 6.59 4.46 6.35
N ALA A 54 5.28 4.44 6.21
CA ALA A 54 4.56 3.33 5.62
C ALA A 54 4.21 3.64 4.15
N PHE A 55 4.55 2.72 3.25
CA PHE A 55 4.10 2.75 1.86
C PHE A 55 3.03 1.69 1.65
N VAL A 56 1.85 2.11 1.16
CA VAL A 56 0.70 1.22 0.97
C VAL A 56 0.22 1.34 -0.47
N CYS A 57 0.15 0.23 -1.19
CA CYS A 57 -0.38 0.17 -2.55
C CYS A 57 -1.17 -1.12 -2.73
N GLY A 58 -2.34 -1.03 -3.35
CA GLY A 58 -3.20 -2.16 -3.64
C GLY A 58 -4.67 -1.74 -3.70
N PRO A 59 -5.60 -2.71 -3.74
CA PRO A 59 -7.00 -2.42 -3.95
C PRO A 59 -7.62 -1.63 -2.77
N PRO A 60 -8.66 -0.81 -3.03
CA PRO A 60 -9.37 0.00 -2.03
C PRO A 60 -9.67 -0.67 -0.68
N VAL A 61 -10.14 -1.93 -0.73
CA VAL A 61 -10.49 -2.70 0.48
C VAL A 61 -9.25 -3.00 1.33
N MET A 62 -8.14 -3.38 0.70
CA MET A 62 -6.88 -3.65 1.38
C MET A 62 -6.31 -2.36 1.96
N PHE A 63 -6.32 -1.31 1.17
CA PHE A 63 -5.82 0.01 1.52
C PHE A 63 -6.43 0.53 2.84
N ASN A 64 -7.77 0.55 2.91
CA ASN A 64 -8.49 1.03 4.09
C ASN A 64 -8.20 0.20 5.35
N ALA A 65 -8.12 -1.12 5.20
CA ALA A 65 -7.80 -2.01 6.32
C ALA A 65 -6.38 -1.77 6.84
N VAL A 66 -5.39 -1.65 5.94
CA VAL A 66 -3.99 -1.41 6.29
C VAL A 66 -3.79 -0.05 6.94
N ILE A 67 -4.36 1.02 6.38
CA ILE A 67 -4.22 2.36 6.97
C ILE A 67 -4.85 2.42 8.36
N LYS A 68 -6.03 1.81 8.54
CA LYS A 68 -6.67 1.75 9.84
C LYS A 68 -5.77 1.08 10.88
N GLU A 69 -5.16 -0.05 10.54
CA GLU A 69 -4.23 -0.78 11.42
C GLU A 69 -2.98 0.06 11.74
N LEU A 70 -2.36 0.68 10.74
CA LEU A 70 -1.21 1.57 10.92
C LEU A 70 -1.51 2.74 11.85
N MET A 71 -2.67 3.38 11.66
CA MET A 71 -3.11 4.49 12.51
C MET A 71 -3.42 4.04 13.94
N GLN A 72 -4.03 2.86 14.12
CA GLN A 72 -4.27 2.29 15.46
C GLN A 72 -2.96 2.03 16.21
N ARG A 73 -1.89 1.70 15.49
CA ARG A 73 -0.53 1.54 16.05
C ARG A 73 0.21 2.85 16.25
N GLY A 74 -0.36 3.99 15.85
CA GLY A 74 0.18 5.33 16.11
C GLY A 74 0.93 5.97 14.95
N ILE A 75 0.99 5.33 13.76
CA ILE A 75 1.58 5.95 12.57
C ILE A 75 0.71 7.14 12.16
N LYS A 76 1.34 8.32 12.06
CA LYS A 76 0.68 9.57 11.68
C LYS A 76 0.29 9.56 10.21
N ASP A 77 -0.79 10.25 9.86
CA ASP A 77 -1.35 10.27 8.50
C ASP A 77 -0.45 10.94 7.45
N ASP A 78 0.53 11.75 7.85
CA ASP A 78 1.59 12.29 6.98
C ASP A 78 2.76 11.33 6.79
N MET A 79 2.86 10.28 7.60
CA MET A 79 3.86 9.21 7.49
C MET A 79 3.33 7.97 6.76
N ILE A 80 2.07 8.00 6.31
CA ILE A 80 1.48 6.96 5.45
C ILE A 80 1.41 7.53 4.03
N ILE A 81 2.08 6.87 3.10
CA ILE A 81 2.20 7.25 1.69
C ILE A 81 1.52 6.18 0.83
N SER A 82 0.79 6.62 -0.19
CA SER A 82 0.11 5.71 -1.10
C SER A 82 -0.01 6.26 -2.51
N THR A 83 -0.35 5.37 -3.43
CA THR A 83 -0.65 5.69 -4.82
C THR A 83 -2.17 5.71 -5.03
N LEU A 84 -2.66 6.79 -5.64
CA LEU A 84 -4.03 6.88 -6.12
C LEU A 84 -4.12 6.36 -7.55
N GLU A 85 -5.11 5.49 -7.79
CA GLU A 85 -5.47 5.02 -9.12
C GLU A 85 -6.70 5.79 -9.62
N ARG A 86 -6.61 6.36 -10.82
CA ARG A 86 -7.72 7.04 -11.48
C ARG A 86 -7.77 6.71 -12.96
N HIS A 87 -8.96 6.88 -13.55
CA HIS A 87 -9.14 6.72 -14.97
C HIS A 87 -8.37 7.81 -15.73
N MET A 88 -7.18 7.46 -16.21
CA MET A 88 -6.33 8.34 -17.02
C MET A 88 -6.67 8.16 -18.49
N LYS A 89 -6.80 9.28 -19.21
CA LYS A 89 -6.91 9.28 -20.68
C LYS A 89 -5.66 9.80 -21.36
N CYS A 90 -5.22 11.02 -21.00
CA CYS A 90 -4.05 11.63 -21.64
C CYS A 90 -2.72 11.35 -20.93
N GLY A 91 -2.72 11.11 -19.61
CA GLY A 91 -1.49 10.93 -18.81
C GLY A 91 -0.56 12.16 -18.69
N VAL A 92 -0.90 13.30 -19.30
CA VAL A 92 -0.01 14.47 -19.43
C VAL A 92 -0.67 15.80 -19.04
N GLY A 93 -1.67 15.77 -18.16
CA GLY A 93 -2.30 16.98 -17.60
C GLY A 93 -3.26 17.75 -18.53
N LYS A 94 -3.55 17.25 -19.74
CA LYS A 94 -4.39 17.96 -20.72
C LYS A 94 -5.90 17.74 -20.53
N CYS A 95 -6.32 16.50 -20.26
CA CYS A 95 -7.72 16.11 -20.34
C CYS A 95 -8.47 16.12 -19.00
N GLN A 96 -7.76 16.27 -17.88
CA GLN A 96 -8.29 16.29 -16.51
C GLN A 96 -9.18 15.11 -16.09
N HIS A 97 -9.18 13.98 -16.81
CA HIS A 97 -9.99 12.80 -16.43
C HIS A 97 -9.54 12.18 -15.10
N CYS A 98 -8.30 12.42 -14.69
CA CYS A 98 -7.72 11.97 -13.44
C CYS A 98 -7.68 13.08 -12.37
N ALA A 99 -8.58 14.05 -12.44
CA ALA A 99 -8.66 15.13 -11.46
C ALA A 99 -9.18 14.61 -10.11
N ILE A 100 -8.54 15.05 -9.02
CA ILE A 100 -9.00 14.85 -7.64
C ILE A 100 -8.81 16.16 -6.90
N GLY A 101 -9.91 16.73 -6.40
CA GLY A 101 -9.90 18.05 -5.77
C GLY A 101 -9.23 19.08 -6.68
N ARG A 102 -8.06 19.56 -6.25
CA ARG A 102 -7.25 20.58 -6.96
C ARG A 102 -6.03 20.02 -7.70
N THR A 103 -5.92 18.69 -7.84
CA THR A 103 -4.74 18.00 -8.38
C THR A 103 -5.11 17.09 -9.53
N LEU A 104 -4.16 16.82 -10.43
CA LEU A 104 -4.26 15.83 -11.48
C LEU A 104 -3.33 14.66 -11.16
N VAL A 105 -3.88 13.46 -10.93
CA VAL A 105 -3.09 12.28 -10.55
C VAL A 105 -1.94 11.98 -11.53
N CYS A 106 -2.11 12.25 -12.82
CA CYS A 106 -1.07 11.98 -13.82
C CYS A 106 0.15 12.92 -13.79
N THR A 107 0.03 14.12 -13.21
CA THR A 107 1.12 15.12 -13.20
C THR A 107 1.52 15.54 -11.80
N ASP A 108 0.57 15.61 -10.88
CA ASP A 108 0.78 16.00 -9.49
C ASP A 108 0.90 14.79 -8.55
N GLY A 109 0.37 13.64 -8.98
CA GLY A 109 0.45 12.36 -8.29
C GLY A 109 1.42 11.38 -8.98
N PRO A 110 1.15 10.06 -8.94
CA PRO A 110 0.04 9.38 -8.25
C PRO A 110 0.28 9.21 -6.74
N VAL A 111 1.46 9.60 -6.24
CA VAL A 111 1.89 9.36 -4.86
C VAL A 111 1.47 10.52 -3.96
N TYR A 112 0.73 10.21 -2.90
CA TYR A 112 0.24 11.16 -1.92
C TYR A 112 0.38 10.61 -0.51
N THR A 113 0.57 11.49 0.47
CA THR A 113 0.36 11.16 1.88
C THR A 113 -1.13 10.92 2.14
N TYR A 114 -1.45 10.10 3.15
CA TYR A 114 -2.85 9.89 3.56
C TYR A 114 -3.51 11.20 4.03
N ARG A 115 -2.73 12.12 4.63
CA ARG A 115 -3.20 13.48 4.91
C ARG A 115 -3.62 14.25 3.65
N GLN A 116 -2.83 14.21 2.58
CA GLN A 116 -3.18 14.85 1.31
C GLN A 116 -4.44 14.23 0.71
N ILE A 117 -4.54 12.90 0.68
CA ILE A 117 -5.73 12.16 0.21
C ILE A 117 -6.99 12.66 0.93
N LYS A 118 -6.97 12.69 2.27
CA LYS A 118 -8.11 13.20 3.07
C LYS A 118 -8.45 14.65 2.73
N THR A 119 -7.43 15.49 2.54
CA THR A 119 -7.61 16.92 2.21
C THR A 119 -8.19 17.12 0.81
N LEU A 120 -7.87 16.23 -0.12
CA LEU A 120 -8.40 16.26 -1.49
C LEU A 120 -9.86 15.77 -1.58
N GLY A 121 -10.41 15.25 -0.48
CA GLY A 121 -11.77 14.70 -0.43
C GLY A 121 -11.90 13.36 -1.14
N GLU A 122 -10.78 12.69 -1.41
CA GLU A 122 -10.79 11.40 -2.07
C GLU A 122 -11.25 10.31 -1.11
N GLN A 123 -12.24 9.54 -1.53
CA GLN A 123 -12.62 8.30 -0.86
C GLN A 123 -11.90 7.16 -1.57
N ILE A 124 -10.99 6.53 -0.84
CA ILE A 124 -10.36 5.26 -1.19
C ILE A 124 -11.08 4.17 -0.42
#